data_AF-A0A3A6MZW2-F1
#
_entry.id   AF-A0A3A6MZW2-F1
#
_cell.length_a   1.000
_cell.length_b   1.000
_cell.length_c   1.000
_cell.angle_alpha   90.00
_cell.angle_beta   90.00
_cell.angle_gamma   90.00
#
_symmetry.space_group_name_H-M   'P 1'
#
loop_
_entity.id
_entity.type
_entity.pdbx_description
1 polymer ?
#
loop_
_entity_poly.entity_id
_entity_poly.type
_entity_poly.pdbx_seq_one_letter_code
_entity_poly.pdbx_strand_id
1 'polypeptide(L)'
;MNVTIRKHAIERFLDWQRTTMLSVVPEKAEQVLTRAALKGRVIMRLPGGAVEIEYKDLYLVVKRHRDAVEVITFNGDRAWRNWYRKHHSMARCRPKAVAAL
;
A
#
# COMPACT_ATOMS: atom_id res chain seq x y z
N MET A 1 -10.71 -18.24 3.51
CA MET A 1 -9.91 -17.03 3.83
C MET A 1 -10.59 -15.83 3.22
N ASN A 2 -11.18 -14.95 4.04
CA ASN A 2 -11.89 -13.78 3.53
C ASN A 2 -10.92 -12.61 3.28
N VAL A 3 -11.10 -11.83 2.22
CA VAL A 3 -10.26 -10.66 1.94
C VAL A 3 -11.14 -9.41 1.89
N THR A 4 -10.89 -8.49 2.80
CA THR A 4 -11.61 -7.21 2.86
C THR A 4 -10.70 -6.13 2.34
N ILE A 5 -11.13 -5.42 1.30
CA ILE A 5 -10.37 -4.33 0.71
C ILE A 5 -11.01 -3.02 1.12
N ARG A 6 -10.22 -2.12 1.75
CA ARG A 6 -10.71 -0.78 2.05
C ARG A 6 -10.92 0.01 0.77
N LYS A 7 -11.99 0.80 0.72
CA LYS A 7 -12.28 1.73 -0.39
C LYS A 7 -11.06 2.60 -0.74
N HIS A 8 -10.35 3.10 0.27
CA HIS A 8 -9.12 3.88 0.10
C HIS A 8 -8.03 3.14 -0.68
N ALA A 9 -7.87 1.83 -0.49
CA ALA A 9 -6.88 1.05 -1.24
C ALA A 9 -7.24 0.96 -2.73
N ILE A 10 -8.53 0.85 -3.04
CA ILE A 10 -9.04 0.84 -4.42
C ILE A 10 -8.79 2.21 -5.07
N GLU A 11 -9.14 3.29 -4.38
CA GLU A 11 -8.91 4.67 -4.86
C GLU A 11 -7.43 4.92 -5.16
N ARG A 12 -6.53 4.51 -4.25
CA ARG A 12 -5.07 4.63 -4.44
C ARG A 12 -4.55 3.81 -5.62
N PHE A 13 -5.11 2.62 -5.83
CA PHE A 13 -4.75 1.78 -6.98
C PHE A 13 -5.15 2.45 -8.30
N LEU A 14 -6.37 2.98 -8.38
CA LEU A 14 -6.86 3.68 -9.56
C LEU A 14 -6.06 4.96 -9.84
N ASP A 15 -5.69 5.71 -8.80
CA ASP A 15 -4.87 6.92 -8.90
C ASP A 15 -3.46 6.62 -9.45
N TRP A 16 -2.80 5.61 -8.91
CA TRP A 16 -1.51 5.13 -9.42
C TRP A 16 -1.59 4.66 -10.87
N GLN A 17 -2.65 3.91 -11.21
CA GLN A 17 -2.86 3.42 -12.58
C GLN A 17 -3.05 4.58 -13.58
N ARG A 18 -3.79 5.63 -13.20
CA ARG A 18 -3.95 6.84 -14.02
C ARG A 18 -2.61 7.56 -14.22
N THR A 19 -1.80 7.64 -13.16
CA THR A 19 -0.56 8.42 -13.18
C THR A 19 0.57 7.72 -13.94
N THR A 20 0.59 6.38 -13.94
CA THR A 20 1.66 5.61 -14.59
C THR A 20 1.42 5.35 -16.08
N MET A 21 0.26 5.71 -16.63
CA MET A 21 -0.14 5.42 -18.02
C MET A 21 0.03 3.94 -18.43
N LEU A 22 0.18 3.04 -17.46
CA LEU A 22 0.31 1.61 -17.73
C LEU A 22 -1.03 1.12 -18.29
N SER A 23 -0.97 0.43 -19.44
CA SER A 23 -2.15 -0.10 -20.11
C SER A 23 -3.04 -0.84 -19.12
N VAL A 24 -4.29 -0.39 -19.09
CA VAL A 24 -5.37 -0.90 -18.25
C VAL A 24 -5.33 -2.42 -18.29
N VAL A 25 -5.01 -3.06 -17.16
CA VAL A 25 -5.37 -4.46 -16.96
C VAL A 25 -6.81 -4.41 -16.45
N PRO A 26 -7.83 -4.75 -17.26
CA PRO A 26 -9.23 -4.65 -16.87
C PRO A 26 -9.63 -5.66 -15.78
N GLU A 27 -8.68 -6.42 -15.23
CA GLU A 27 -8.88 -7.18 -14.00
C GLU A 27 -9.29 -6.20 -12.90
N LYS A 28 -10.56 -6.27 -12.49
CA LYS A 28 -11.17 -5.44 -11.44
C LYS A 28 -10.15 -5.23 -10.32
N ALA A 29 -9.83 -3.98 -9.97
CA ALA A 29 -8.79 -3.63 -8.99
C ALA A 29 -8.83 -4.51 -7.72
N GLU A 30 -10.03 -4.86 -7.26
CA GLU A 30 -10.26 -5.79 -6.16
C GLU A 30 -9.62 -7.17 -6.37
N GLN A 31 -9.69 -7.76 -7.56
CA GLN A 31 -9.07 -9.04 -7.90
C GLN A 31 -7.55 -8.95 -7.84
N VAL A 32 -6.95 -7.88 -8.37
CA VAL A 32 -5.50 -7.66 -8.32
C VAL A 32 -5.04 -7.51 -6.87
N LEU A 33 -5.71 -6.64 -6.11
CA LEU A 33 -5.40 -6.40 -4.69
C LEU A 33 -5.63 -7.67 -3.85
N THR A 34 -6.67 -8.45 -4.12
CA THR A 34 -6.95 -9.72 -3.43
C THR A 34 -5.85 -10.75 -3.72
N ARG A 35 -5.49 -10.94 -4.99
CA ARG A 35 -4.41 -11.85 -5.39
C ARG A 35 -3.09 -11.44 -4.74
N ALA A 36 -2.78 -10.15 -4.74
CA ALA A 36 -1.59 -9.63 -4.09
C ALA A 36 -1.62 -9.86 -2.57
N ALA A 37 -2.74 -9.61 -1.91
CA ALA A 37 -2.92 -9.85 -0.47
C ALA A 37 -2.68 -11.31 -0.06
N LEU A 38 -3.11 -12.26 -0.89
CA LEU A 38 -3.01 -13.70 -0.62
C LEU A 38 -1.66 -14.30 -1.03
N LYS A 39 -1.10 -13.90 -2.18
CA LYS A 39 0.11 -14.49 -2.77
C LYS A 39 1.38 -13.66 -2.57
N GLY A 40 1.25 -12.44 -2.07
CA GLY A 40 2.38 -11.54 -1.87
C GLY A 40 3.31 -12.02 -0.76
N ARG A 41 4.61 -11.74 -0.94
CA ARG A 41 5.62 -11.98 0.09
C ARG A 41 5.63 -10.84 1.09
N VAL A 42 5.79 -11.15 2.36
CA VAL A 42 5.95 -10.13 3.41
C VAL A 42 7.35 -9.52 3.28
N ILE A 43 7.42 -8.21 3.07
CA ILE A 43 8.66 -7.45 2.98
C ILE A 43 9.06 -6.91 4.35
N MET A 44 8.08 -6.38 5.10
CA MET A 44 8.34 -5.88 6.44
C MET A 44 7.09 -5.87 7.33
N ARG A 45 7.31 -5.86 8.64
CA ARG A 45 6.24 -5.64 9.63
C ARG A 45 6.15 -4.16 9.96
N LEU A 46 4.94 -3.64 10.08
CA LEU A 46 4.64 -2.27 10.43
C LEU A 46 4.08 -2.19 11.86
N PRO A 47 4.22 -1.04 12.54
CA PRO A 47 3.58 -0.81 13.83
C PRO A 47 2.07 -1.06 13.77
N GLY A 48 1.49 -1.61 14.83
CA GLY A 48 0.05 -1.94 14.88
C GLY A 48 -0.34 -3.28 14.25
N GLY A 49 0.64 -4.15 13.97
CA GLY A 49 0.42 -5.52 13.49
C GLY A 49 0.06 -5.61 12.00
N ALA A 50 0.22 -4.51 11.26
CA ALA A 50 0.14 -4.54 9.80
C ALA A 50 1.46 -5.06 9.21
N VAL A 51 1.39 -5.56 7.99
CA VAL A 51 2.57 -6.01 7.23
C VAL A 51 2.52 -5.41 5.84
N GLU A 52 3.68 -5.00 5.36
CA GLU A 52 3.84 -4.63 3.97
C GLU A 52 4.20 -5.87 3.17
N ILE A 53 3.47 -6.08 2.09
CA ILE A 53 3.63 -7.19 1.18
C ILE A 53 4.00 -6.67 -0.21
N GLU A 54 4.73 -7.49 -0.95
CA GLU A 54 5.05 -7.24 -2.35
C GLU A 54 4.59 -8.42 -3.21
N TYR A 55 3.97 -8.09 -4.34
CA TYR A 55 3.52 -9.05 -5.34
C TYR A 55 3.68 -8.46 -6.74
N LYS A 56 4.57 -9.04 -7.55
CA LYS A 56 4.85 -8.55 -8.92
C LYS A 56 5.21 -7.06 -8.94
N ASP A 57 6.10 -6.63 -8.05
CA ASP A 57 6.50 -5.23 -7.84
C ASP A 57 5.41 -4.29 -7.30
N LEU A 58 4.21 -4.79 -7.00
CA LEU A 58 3.16 -4.02 -6.34
C LEU A 58 3.28 -4.13 -4.83
N TYR A 59 3.25 -2.99 -4.15
CA TYR A 59 3.37 -2.90 -2.69
C TYR A 59 2.02 -2.60 -2.04
N LEU A 60 1.65 -3.40 -1.04
CA LEU A 60 0.41 -3.24 -0.29
C LEU A 60 0.67 -3.31 1.21
N VAL A 61 -0.16 -2.63 1.98
CA VAL A 61 -0.20 -2.81 3.43
C VAL A 61 -1.44 -3.61 3.78
N VAL A 62 -1.24 -4.74 4.43
CA VAL A 62 -2.31 -5.64 4.86
C VAL A 62 -2.24 -5.90 6.35
N LYS A 63 -3.39 -6.17 6.96
CA LYS A 63 -3.49 -6.67 8.32
C LYS A 63 -4.07 -8.07 8.27
N ARG A 64 -3.34 -9.03 8.82
CA ARG A 64 -3.79 -10.42 8.89
C ARG A 64 -4.51 -10.64 10.22
N HIS A 65 -5.75 -11.10 10.13
CA HIS A 65 -6.55 -11.60 11.24
C HIS A 65 -6.57 -13.14 11.17
N ARG A 66 -7.14 -13.82 12.18
CA ARG A 66 -7.19 -15.30 12.22
C ARG A 66 -7.78 -15.90 10.94
N ASP A 67 -8.87 -15.33 10.43
CA ASP A 67 -9.60 -15.90 9.27
C ASP A 67 -9.77 -14.93 8.08
N ALA A 68 -9.23 -13.71 8.22
CA ALA A 68 -9.41 -12.64 7.24
C ALA A 68 -8.12 -11.86 6.99
N VAL A 69 -7.97 -11.34 5.77
CA VAL A 69 -6.92 -10.40 5.39
C VAL A 69 -7.57 -9.08 5.04
N GLU A 70 -7.22 -8.03 5.76
CA GLU A 70 -7.67 -6.68 5.47
C GLU A 70 -6.59 -5.94 4.67
N VAL A 71 -6.92 -5.47 3.47
CA VAL A 71 -6.06 -4.58 2.69
C VAL A 71 -6.31 -3.15 3.14
N ILE A 72 -5.34 -2.57 3.85
CA ILE A 72 -5.44 -1.24 4.42
C ILE A 72 -5.21 -0.18 3.34
N THR A 73 -4.10 -0.31 2.59
CA THR A 73 -3.73 0.66 1.56
C THR A 73 -2.84 0.05 0.47
N PHE A 74 -2.77 0.74 -0.66
CA PHE A 74 -1.94 0.43 -1.81
C PHE A 74 -0.84 1.49 -1.96
N ASN A 75 0.41 1.03 -2.04
CA ASN A 75 1.61 1.86 -2.07
C ASN A 75 2.22 1.99 -3.47
N GLY A 76 1.54 1.53 -4.53
CA GLY A 76 2.06 1.60 -5.89
C GLY A 76 3.13 0.56 -6.18
N ASP A 77 3.84 0.77 -7.28
CA ASP A 77 5.08 0.06 -7.60
C ASP A 77 6.29 0.63 -6.83
N ARG A 78 7.48 0.09 -7.08
CA ARG A 78 8.70 0.55 -6.44
C ARG A 78 9.01 2.03 -6.71
N ALA A 79 8.78 2.52 -7.92
CA ALA A 79 9.06 3.90 -8.32
C ALA A 79 8.09 4.86 -7.64
N TRP A 80 6.80 4.55 -7.66
CA TRP A 80 5.75 5.28 -6.97
C TRP A 80 5.97 5.30 -5.47
N ARG A 81 6.32 4.16 -4.86
CA ARG A 81 6.63 4.07 -3.43
C ARG A 81 7.78 5.00 -3.06
N ASN A 82 8.84 5.03 -3.87
CA ASN A 82 9.97 5.93 -3.65
C ASN A 82 9.59 7.39 -3.84
N TRP A 83 8.81 7.71 -4.89
CA TRP A 83 8.30 9.06 -5.12
C TRP A 83 7.41 9.54 -3.98
N TYR A 84 6.44 8.73 -3.56
CA TYR A 84 5.52 9.02 -2.46
C TYR A 84 6.27 9.18 -1.15
N ARG A 85 7.26 8.32 -0.86
CA ARG A 85 8.11 8.49 0.33
C ARG A 85 8.86 9.82 0.30
N LYS A 86 9.48 10.19 -0.83
CA LYS A 86 10.19 11.47 -0.96
C LYS A 86 9.26 12.67 -0.77
N HIS A 87 8.06 12.65 -1.35
CA HIS A 87 7.16 13.82 -1.34
C HIS A 87 6.27 13.92 -0.10
N HIS A 88 5.85 12.80 0.51
CA HIS A 88 4.92 12.80 1.65
C HIS A 88 5.57 12.47 3.00
N SER A 89 6.75 11.79 3.06
CA SER A 89 7.41 11.52 4.35
C SER A 89 8.14 12.74 4.90
N MET A 90 8.65 13.63 4.02
CA MET A 90 9.28 14.88 4.45
C MET A 90 8.29 15.84 5.14
N ALA A 91 6.98 15.70 4.91
CA ALA A 91 5.98 16.48 5.62
C ALA A 91 5.80 16.03 7.10
N ARG A 92 6.22 14.81 7.45
CA ARG A 92 6.06 14.25 8.81
C ARG A 92 7.31 14.36 9.67
N CYS A 93 8.46 14.54 9.06
CA CYS A 93 9.72 14.88 9.72
C CYS A 93 10.00 16.38 9.61
N ARG A 94 9.06 17.24 10.04
CA ARG A 94 9.52 18.49 10.64
C ARG A 94 10.12 18.10 11.99
N PRO A 95 11.44 18.28 12.24
CA PRO A 95 11.87 18.32 13.63
C PRO A 95 11.01 19.39 14.29
N LYS A 96 10.25 19.02 15.32
CA LYS A 96 9.79 20.02 16.27
C LYS A 96 11.08 20.67 16.75
N ALA A 97 11.38 21.87 16.23
CA ALA A 97 12.40 22.72 16.80
C ALA A 97 12.04 22.80 18.29
N VAL A 98 12.84 22.14 19.11
CA VAL A 98 12.80 22.30 20.56
C VAL A 98 13.30 23.72 20.78
N ALA A 99 12.36 24.67 20.76
CA ALA A 99 12.59 26.00 21.29
C ALA A 99 12.49 25.88 22.82
N ALA A 100 13.62 25.54 23.43
CA ALA A 100 13.82 25.65 24.87
C ALA A 100 15.31 25.86 25.13
N LEU A 101 15.71 27.14 25.17
CA LEU A 101 16.60 27.81 26.13
C LEU A 101 17.10 29.14 25.55
#